data_AF-A0A7W1V7D4-F1
#
_entry.id   AF-A0A7W1V7D4-F1
#
_cell.length_a   1.000
_cell.length_b   1.000
_cell.length_c   1.000
_cell.angle_alpha   90.00
_cell.angle_beta   90.00
_cell.angle_gamma   90.00
#
_symmetry.space_group_name_H-M   'P 1'
#
loop_
_entity.id
_entity.type
_entity.pdbx_description
1 polymer ?
#
loop_
_entity_poly.entity_id
_entity_poly.type
_entity_poly.pdbx_seq_one_letter_code
_entity_poly.pdbx_strand_id
1 'polypeptide(L)'
;MNIKNLRRSYESLTRLERLSLADNAISRDDENELRAIVAASPRQTFSQVDYLNLLDEITKFRLCNLICRLGYIMLFDFFLHLEFADEERISDDARLAAFCYVRATDSWKAVNDELGLRPNFDEEISEHLFAVVLLNRQDSLLREFAFTEDEAREFIKTKAKIEKIQTLDDEMKAIREALDLPEK
;
A
#
# COMPACT_ATOMS: atom_id res chain seq x y z
N MET A 1 16.22 -22.39 -37.36
CA MET A 1 16.37 -22.43 -35.88
C MET A 1 15.06 -21.94 -35.29
N ASN A 2 14.32 -22.81 -34.59
CA ASN A 2 12.89 -22.64 -34.30
C ASN A 2 12.70 -21.81 -33.02
N ILE A 3 12.20 -20.58 -33.16
CA ILE A 3 12.03 -19.57 -32.10
C ILE A 3 10.99 -19.99 -31.03
N LYS A 4 10.23 -21.07 -31.26
CA LYS A 4 9.15 -21.54 -30.38
C LYS A 4 9.58 -22.33 -29.12
N ASN A 5 10.87 -22.61 -28.93
CA ASN A 5 11.33 -23.55 -27.88
C ASN A 5 12.18 -22.97 -26.75
N LEU A 6 12.19 -21.65 -26.54
CA LEU A 6 12.60 -21.07 -25.26
C LEU A 6 11.37 -20.87 -24.36
N ARG A 7 10.61 -21.95 -24.10
CA ARG A 7 9.70 -21.94 -22.94
C ARG A 7 10.60 -21.82 -21.71
N ARG A 8 10.55 -20.68 -21.01
CA ARG A 8 11.20 -20.50 -19.71
C ARG A 8 10.82 -21.71 -18.85
N SER A 9 11.82 -22.42 -18.32
CA SER A 9 11.60 -23.52 -17.39
C SER A 9 11.16 -22.93 -16.04
N TYR A 10 9.88 -22.60 -15.90
CA TYR A 10 9.34 -22.02 -14.66
C TYR A 10 9.46 -23.00 -13.47
N GLU A 11 9.59 -24.29 -13.74
CA GLU A 11 9.77 -25.34 -12.72
C GLU A 11 11.07 -25.18 -11.92
N SER A 12 12.14 -24.66 -12.55
CA SER A 12 13.45 -24.46 -11.91
C SER A 12 13.58 -23.15 -11.13
N LEU A 13 12.57 -22.30 -11.17
CA LEU A 13 12.56 -21.02 -10.46
C LEU A 13 12.14 -21.22 -9.00
N THR A 14 12.65 -20.38 -8.10
CA THR A 14 12.16 -20.28 -6.72
C THR A 14 10.70 -19.79 -6.69
N ARG A 15 10.05 -19.94 -5.53
CA ARG A 15 8.66 -19.44 -5.37
C ARG A 15 8.56 -17.94 -5.53
N LEU A 16 9.52 -17.18 -5.00
CA LEU A 16 9.55 -15.73 -5.09
C LEU A 16 9.72 -15.25 -6.55
N GLU A 17 10.61 -15.89 -7.31
CA GLU A 17 10.81 -15.58 -8.72
C GLU A 17 9.56 -15.89 -9.55
N ARG A 18 8.87 -17.01 -9.28
CA ARG A 18 7.61 -17.34 -9.96
C ARG A 18 6.48 -16.38 -9.61
N LEU A 19 6.38 -15.98 -8.35
CA LEU A 19 5.41 -14.99 -7.88
C LEU A 19 5.61 -13.65 -8.61
N SER A 20 6.84 -13.13 -8.64
CA SER A 20 7.16 -11.91 -9.37
C SER A 20 6.83 -12.05 -10.86
N LEU A 21 7.14 -13.19 -11.50
CA LEU A 21 6.80 -13.42 -12.91
C LEU A 21 5.29 -13.55 -13.16
N ALA A 22 4.54 -14.14 -12.24
CA ALA A 22 3.08 -14.24 -12.34
C ALA A 22 2.44 -12.86 -12.24
N ASP A 23 2.87 -12.04 -11.28
CA ASP A 23 2.46 -10.63 -11.13
C ASP A 23 2.76 -9.84 -12.43
N ASN A 24 3.95 -10.02 -12.98
CA ASN A 24 4.33 -9.44 -14.27
C ASN A 24 3.47 -9.94 -15.45
N ALA A 25 3.02 -11.19 -15.45
CA ALA A 25 2.17 -11.74 -16.51
C ALA A 25 0.74 -11.17 -16.45
N ILE A 26 0.18 -11.04 -15.25
CA ILE A 26 -1.11 -10.36 -15.00
C ILE A 26 -1.06 -8.94 -15.56
N SER A 27 -0.01 -8.18 -15.25
CA SER A 27 0.12 -6.79 -15.71
C SER A 27 0.20 -6.58 -17.23
N ARG A 28 0.51 -7.64 -18.00
CA ARG A 28 0.60 -7.59 -19.45
C ARG A 28 -0.62 -8.21 -20.14
N ASP A 29 -1.62 -8.59 -19.35
CA ASP A 29 -2.77 -9.37 -19.79
C ASP A 29 -2.35 -10.66 -20.55
N ASP A 30 -1.19 -11.22 -20.17
CA ASP A 30 -0.64 -12.43 -20.80
C ASP A 30 -1.16 -13.67 -20.07
N GLU A 31 -2.44 -13.99 -20.32
CA GLU A 31 -3.08 -15.17 -19.74
C GLU A 31 -2.32 -16.48 -20.05
N ASN A 32 -1.61 -16.55 -21.18
CA ASN A 32 -0.88 -17.74 -21.58
C ASN A 32 0.38 -17.94 -20.73
N GLU A 33 1.14 -16.87 -20.50
CA GLU A 33 2.28 -16.90 -19.57
C GLU A 33 1.81 -17.16 -18.14
N LEU A 34 0.73 -16.51 -17.70
CA LEU A 34 0.15 -16.73 -16.39
C LEU A 34 -0.23 -18.21 -16.20
N ARG A 35 -1.00 -18.79 -17.14
CA ARG A 35 -1.36 -20.22 -17.09
C ARG A 35 -0.15 -21.14 -17.11
N ALA A 36 0.90 -20.79 -17.85
CA ALA A 36 2.13 -21.58 -17.90
C ALA A 36 2.90 -21.56 -16.56
N ILE A 37 3.00 -20.40 -15.91
CA ILE A 37 3.59 -20.25 -14.57
C ILE A 37 2.75 -21.01 -13.55
N VAL A 38 1.43 -20.93 -13.66
CA VAL A 38 0.50 -21.61 -12.76
C VAL A 38 0.62 -23.13 -12.88
N ALA A 39 0.68 -23.64 -14.11
CA ALA A 39 0.82 -25.06 -14.40
C ALA A 39 2.18 -25.64 -13.98
N ALA A 40 3.25 -24.85 -14.01
CA ALA A 40 4.59 -25.24 -13.59
C ALA A 40 4.77 -25.28 -12.06
N SER A 41 3.71 -24.95 -11.33
CA SER A 41 3.78 -24.88 -9.89
C SER A 41 3.32 -26.18 -9.23
N PRO A 42 3.97 -26.57 -8.13
CA PRO A 42 3.68 -27.84 -7.48
C PRO A 42 2.20 -27.88 -7.06
N ARG A 43 1.47 -28.88 -7.56
CA ARG A 43 0.08 -29.13 -7.15
C ARG A 43 0.02 -29.38 -5.65
N GLN A 44 -1.03 -28.86 -5.00
CA GLN A 44 -1.28 -28.92 -3.56
C GLN A 44 -0.67 -30.14 -2.88
N THR A 45 0.46 -29.94 -2.24
CA THR A 45 1.00 -30.85 -1.24
C THR A 45 1.15 -30.03 0.03
N PHE A 46 0.52 -30.47 1.12
CA PHE A 46 0.45 -29.80 2.42
C PHE A 46 1.83 -29.50 3.06
N SER A 47 2.95 -29.82 2.39
CA SER A 47 4.33 -29.56 2.80
C SER A 47 4.92 -28.29 2.19
N GLN A 48 4.25 -27.65 1.22
CA GLN A 48 4.77 -26.48 0.52
C GLN A 48 3.69 -25.38 0.43
N VAL A 49 3.91 -24.25 1.11
CA VAL A 49 3.05 -23.05 1.00
C VAL A 49 2.91 -22.66 -0.48
N ASP A 50 1.69 -22.79 -0.98
CA ASP A 50 1.30 -22.55 -2.36
C ASP A 50 1.48 -21.06 -2.71
N TYR A 51 2.15 -20.79 -3.82
CA TYR A 51 2.36 -19.44 -4.34
C TYR A 51 1.04 -18.82 -4.84
N LEU A 52 0.00 -19.62 -5.18
CA LEU A 52 -1.35 -19.11 -5.45
C LEU A 52 -1.98 -18.52 -4.21
N ASN A 53 -1.88 -19.21 -3.07
CA ASN A 53 -2.34 -18.67 -1.79
C ASN A 53 -1.54 -17.42 -1.42
N LEU A 54 -0.23 -17.41 -1.66
CA LEU A 54 0.60 -16.23 -1.42
C LEU A 54 0.21 -15.05 -2.32
N LEU A 55 -0.11 -15.30 -3.60
CA LEU A 55 -0.59 -14.28 -4.54
C LEU A 55 -1.95 -13.72 -4.11
N ASP A 56 -2.87 -14.57 -3.67
CA ASP A 56 -4.17 -14.16 -3.13
C ASP A 56 -4.00 -13.31 -1.86
N GLU A 57 -3.12 -13.72 -0.94
CA GLU A 57 -2.84 -12.95 0.27
C GLU A 57 -2.17 -11.60 -0.03
N ILE A 58 -1.24 -11.55 -0.99
CA ILE A 58 -0.64 -10.30 -1.46
C ILE A 58 -1.68 -9.39 -2.09
N THR A 59 -2.61 -9.93 -2.87
CA THR A 59 -3.71 -9.17 -3.48
C THR A 59 -4.64 -8.59 -2.42
N LYS A 60 -4.97 -9.36 -1.38
CA LYS A 60 -5.74 -8.86 -0.23
C LYS A 60 -5.00 -7.75 0.50
N PHE A 61 -3.71 -7.94 0.76
CA PHE A 61 -2.89 -6.94 1.46
C PHE A 61 -2.80 -5.64 0.66
N ARG A 62 -2.63 -5.75 -0.66
CA ARG A 62 -2.68 -4.65 -1.63
C ARG A 62 -4.01 -3.87 -1.54
N LEU A 63 -5.14 -4.57 -1.55
CA LEU A 63 -6.46 -3.95 -1.39
C LEU A 63 -6.63 -3.26 -0.03
N CYS A 64 -6.18 -3.89 1.06
CA CYS A 64 -6.20 -3.30 2.39
C CYS A 64 -5.37 -2.01 2.45
N ASN A 65 -4.17 -2.00 1.86
CA ASN A 65 -3.32 -0.81 1.82
C ASN A 65 -4.01 0.34 1.05
N LEU A 66 -4.61 0.04 -0.09
CA LEU A 66 -5.37 1.01 -0.87
C LEU A 66 -6.53 1.62 -0.07
N ILE A 67 -7.31 0.79 0.62
CA ILE A 67 -8.42 1.23 1.47
C ILE A 67 -7.92 2.14 2.60
N CYS A 68 -6.80 1.78 3.25
CA CYS A 68 -6.19 2.61 4.28
C CYS A 68 -5.76 3.97 3.73
N ARG A 69 -5.08 4.01 2.57
CA ARG A 69 -4.67 5.24 1.90
C ARG A 69 -5.86 6.14 1.55
N LEU A 70 -6.92 5.56 0.97
CA LEU A 70 -8.16 6.29 0.70
C LEU A 70 -8.80 6.85 1.98
N GLY A 71 -8.76 6.11 3.09
CA GLY A 71 -9.24 6.59 4.38
C GLY A 71 -8.49 7.85 4.86
N TYR A 72 -7.17 7.89 4.70
CA TYR A 72 -6.38 9.07 5.05
C TYR A 72 -6.65 10.26 4.12
N ILE A 73 -6.88 10.03 2.83
CA ILE A 73 -7.30 11.09 1.89
C ILE A 73 -8.64 11.68 2.34
N MET A 74 -9.63 10.84 2.62
CA MET A 74 -10.94 11.30 3.08
C MET A 74 -10.83 12.11 4.38
N LEU A 75 -9.95 11.69 5.30
CA LEU A 75 -9.73 12.40 6.56
C LEU A 75 -9.05 13.76 6.34
N PHE A 76 -8.04 13.82 5.47
CA PHE A 76 -7.39 15.05 5.06
C PHE A 76 -8.38 16.03 4.43
N ASP A 77 -9.16 15.56 3.45
CA ASP A 77 -10.18 16.38 2.76
C ASP A 77 -11.24 16.87 3.75
N PHE A 78 -11.63 16.04 4.73
CA PHE A 78 -12.55 16.43 5.80
C PHE A 78 -12.00 17.60 6.64
N PHE A 79 -10.74 17.51 7.09
CA PHE A 79 -10.12 18.60 7.85
C PHE A 79 -9.99 19.87 7.01
N LEU A 80 -9.56 19.77 5.75
CA LEU A 80 -9.56 20.91 4.84
C LEU A 80 -10.94 21.56 4.69
N HIS A 81 -12.01 20.75 4.61
CA HIS A 81 -13.38 21.26 4.49
C HIS A 81 -13.86 22.00 5.74
N LEU A 82 -13.42 21.57 6.93
CA LEU A 82 -13.69 22.28 8.18
C LEU A 82 -12.94 23.62 8.27
N GLU A 83 -11.79 23.73 7.59
CA GLU A 83 -10.87 24.87 7.67
C GLU A 83 -11.18 26.02 6.71
N PHE A 84 -11.98 25.81 5.66
CA PHE A 84 -12.45 26.89 4.76
C PHE A 84 -13.28 27.98 5.48
N ALA A 85 -13.51 27.85 6.78
CA ALA A 85 -14.21 28.82 7.60
C ALA A 85 -13.33 29.94 8.17
N ASP A 86 -12.00 29.79 8.36
CA ASP A 86 -11.25 30.81 9.12
C ASP A 86 -9.77 31.16 8.79
N GLU A 87 -8.87 30.35 8.20
CA GLU A 87 -7.45 30.80 8.03
C GLU A 87 -6.67 30.28 6.81
N GLU A 88 -5.64 31.03 6.38
CA GLU A 88 -4.70 30.75 5.27
C GLU A 88 -3.77 29.53 5.50
N ARG A 89 -3.94 28.77 6.60
CA ARG A 89 -2.99 27.73 7.03
C ARG A 89 -3.71 26.42 7.33
N ILE A 90 -3.16 25.32 6.79
CA ILE A 90 -3.66 23.96 7.00
C ILE A 90 -3.43 23.53 8.45
N SER A 91 -4.44 22.92 9.07
CA SER A 91 -4.34 22.47 10.47
C SER A 91 -3.31 21.36 10.66
N ASP A 92 -2.77 21.26 11.87
CA ASP A 92 -1.88 20.17 12.23
C ASP A 92 -2.58 18.79 12.16
N ASP A 93 -3.91 18.73 12.28
CA ASP A 93 -4.68 17.48 12.11
C ASP A 93 -4.73 17.03 10.65
N ALA A 94 -4.96 17.96 9.73
CA ALA A 94 -4.81 17.70 8.30
C ALA A 94 -3.37 17.28 7.96
N ARG A 95 -2.36 17.97 8.49
CA ARG A 95 -0.95 17.61 8.28
C ARG A 95 -0.59 16.22 8.82
N LEU A 96 -1.18 15.81 9.95
CA LEU A 96 -1.02 14.45 10.49
C LEU A 96 -1.69 13.40 9.59
N ALA A 97 -2.90 13.66 9.10
CA ALA A 97 -3.56 12.77 8.14
C ALA A 97 -2.72 12.60 6.85
N ALA A 98 -2.16 13.70 6.34
CA ALA A 98 -1.25 13.70 5.20
C ALA A 98 0.03 12.89 5.48
N PHE A 99 0.64 13.04 6.65
CA PHE A 99 1.78 12.22 7.07
C PHE A 99 1.45 10.72 7.09
N CYS A 100 0.32 10.33 7.68
CA CYS A 100 -0.10 8.93 7.71
C CYS A 100 -0.30 8.34 6.30
N TYR A 101 -0.87 9.12 5.38
CA TYR A 101 -0.97 8.74 3.97
C TYR A 101 0.41 8.50 3.33
N VAL A 102 1.34 9.45 3.50
CA VAL A 102 2.69 9.36 2.90
C VAL A 102 3.43 8.15 3.44
N ARG A 103 3.41 7.95 4.77
CA ARG A 103 4.04 6.79 5.41
C ARG A 103 3.46 5.48 4.90
N ALA A 104 2.14 5.35 4.82
CA ALA A 104 1.48 4.16 4.30
C ALA A 104 1.85 3.86 2.84
N THR A 105 1.95 4.89 2.01
CA THR A 105 2.32 4.81 0.59
C THR A 105 3.78 4.38 0.41
N ASP A 106 4.70 5.04 1.12
CA ASP A 106 6.14 4.78 0.99
C ASP A 106 6.53 3.43 1.62
N SER A 107 5.88 3.04 2.73
CA SER A 107 6.08 1.72 3.33
C SER A 107 5.63 0.62 2.38
N TRP A 108 4.51 0.81 1.68
CA TRP A 108 4.02 -0.16 0.71
C TRP A 108 4.95 -0.28 -0.50
N LYS A 109 5.46 0.85 -1.00
CA LYS A 109 6.46 0.87 -2.06
C LYS A 109 7.70 0.07 -1.67
N ALA A 110 8.22 0.28 -0.47
CA ALA A 110 9.38 -0.46 0.04
C ALA A 110 9.13 -1.97 0.12
N VAL A 111 7.95 -2.39 0.59
CA VAL A 111 7.55 -3.80 0.63
C VAL A 111 7.48 -4.41 -0.77
N ASN A 112 6.91 -3.69 -1.75
CA ASN A 112 6.88 -4.16 -3.14
C ASN A 112 8.29 -4.34 -3.71
N ASP A 113 9.16 -3.35 -3.50
CA ASP A 113 10.55 -3.39 -3.96
C ASP A 113 11.30 -4.58 -3.36
N GLU A 114 11.14 -4.84 -2.05
CA GLU A 114 11.76 -5.98 -1.35
C GLU A 114 11.25 -7.33 -1.85
N LEU A 115 9.95 -7.44 -2.11
CA LEU A 115 9.33 -8.66 -2.61
C LEU A 115 9.49 -8.85 -4.13
N GLY A 116 10.11 -7.89 -4.83
CA GLY A 116 10.22 -7.89 -6.30
C GLY A 116 8.86 -7.87 -7.00
N LEU A 117 7.84 -7.31 -6.34
CA LEU A 117 6.49 -7.11 -6.85
C LEU A 117 6.42 -5.80 -7.63
N ARG A 118 5.57 -5.71 -8.64
CA ARG A 118 5.43 -4.44 -9.35
C ARG A 118 4.65 -3.39 -8.56
N PRO A 119 4.99 -2.09 -8.73
CA PRO A 119 4.28 -0.98 -8.09
C PRO A 119 2.99 -0.55 -8.83
N ASN A 120 2.74 -1.05 -10.05
CA ASN A 120 1.63 -0.60 -10.91
C ASN A 120 0.25 -1.17 -10.50
N PHE A 121 0.14 -1.85 -9.36
CA PHE A 121 -1.13 -2.34 -8.84
C PHE A 121 -2.17 -1.22 -8.69
N ASP A 122 -1.73 -0.03 -8.26
CA ASP A 122 -2.60 1.15 -8.18
C ASP A 122 -3.16 1.49 -9.57
N GLU A 123 -2.35 1.42 -10.63
CA GLU A 123 -2.75 1.69 -12.01
C GLU A 123 -3.72 0.60 -12.54
N GLU A 124 -3.48 -0.67 -12.25
CA GLU A 124 -4.39 -1.77 -12.65
C GLU A 124 -5.74 -1.67 -11.93
N ILE A 125 -5.72 -1.30 -10.65
CA ILE A 125 -6.96 -0.96 -9.95
C ILE A 125 -7.58 0.31 -10.53
N SER A 126 -6.82 1.29 -11.01
CA SER A 126 -7.35 2.54 -11.58
C SER A 126 -8.28 2.30 -12.76
N GLU A 127 -8.03 1.25 -13.53
CA GLU A 127 -8.89 0.82 -14.65
C GLU A 127 -10.26 0.31 -14.16
N HIS A 128 -10.32 -0.21 -12.92
CA HIS A 128 -11.53 -0.77 -12.30
C HIS A 128 -12.17 0.15 -11.24
N LEU A 129 -11.41 1.08 -10.68
CA LEU A 129 -11.79 2.01 -9.63
C LEU A 129 -11.46 3.43 -10.10
N PHE A 130 -12.49 4.16 -10.53
CA PHE A 130 -12.47 5.58 -10.91
C PHE A 130 -11.76 6.50 -9.87
N ALA A 131 -11.54 6.01 -8.64
CA ALA A 131 -10.94 6.72 -7.51
C ALA A 131 -9.40 6.76 -7.49
N VAL A 132 -8.65 5.99 -8.31
CA VAL A 132 -7.17 6.04 -8.24
C VAL A 132 -6.58 7.29 -8.91
N VAL A 133 -7.29 7.89 -9.86
CA VAL A 133 -6.89 9.21 -10.41
C VAL A 133 -6.91 10.28 -9.30
N LEU A 134 -7.84 10.18 -8.34
CA LEU A 134 -7.84 11.02 -7.14
C LEU A 134 -6.61 10.74 -6.26
N LEU A 135 -6.21 9.48 -6.08
CA LEU A 135 -4.99 9.12 -5.34
C LEU A 135 -3.75 9.80 -5.93
N ASN A 136 -3.52 9.67 -7.24
CA ASN A 136 -2.37 10.27 -7.90
C ASN A 136 -2.36 11.80 -7.82
N ARG A 137 -3.55 12.42 -7.90
CA ARG A 137 -3.68 13.88 -7.78
C ARG A 137 -3.46 14.36 -6.34
N GLN A 138 -3.97 13.62 -5.36
CA GLN A 138 -3.85 13.94 -3.94
C GLN A 138 -2.44 13.66 -3.41
N ASP A 139 -1.71 12.70 -3.97
CA ASP A 139 -0.37 12.31 -3.51
C ASP A 139 0.59 13.50 -3.42
N SER A 140 0.64 14.35 -4.45
CA SER A 140 1.51 15.53 -4.46
C SER A 140 1.12 16.54 -3.38
N LEU A 141 -0.18 16.77 -3.21
CA LEU A 141 -0.71 17.72 -2.22
C LEU A 141 -0.44 17.24 -0.79
N LEU A 142 -0.70 15.96 -0.52
CA LEU A 142 -0.48 15.36 0.78
C LEU A 142 1.01 15.34 1.14
N ARG A 143 1.89 15.08 0.17
CA ARG A 143 3.35 15.16 0.39
C ARG A 143 3.83 16.57 0.71
N GLU A 144 3.22 17.60 0.13
CA GLU A 144 3.56 19.00 0.41
C GLU A 144 3.22 19.39 1.86
N PHE A 145 2.10 18.90 2.39
CA PHE A 145 1.60 19.31 3.70
C PHE A 145 1.92 18.33 4.83
N ALA A 146 2.32 17.10 4.51
CA ALA A 146 2.69 16.10 5.49
C ALA A 146 3.73 16.62 6.47
N PHE A 147 3.55 16.29 7.74
CA PHE A 147 4.62 16.42 8.71
C PHE A 147 5.86 15.63 8.29
N THR A 148 7.02 16.12 8.69
CA THR A 148 8.22 15.28 8.85
C THR A 148 8.02 14.28 9.98
N GLU A 149 8.85 13.25 10.04
CA GLU A 149 8.72 12.22 11.09
C GLU A 149 8.90 12.80 12.50
N ASP A 150 9.83 13.75 12.68
CA ASP A 150 10.07 14.40 13.97
C ASP A 150 8.90 15.31 14.38
N GLU A 151 8.36 16.10 13.45
CA GLU A 151 7.18 16.93 13.71
C GLU A 151 5.96 16.09 14.09
N ALA A 152 5.70 14.99 13.36
CA ALA A 152 4.60 14.09 13.65
C ALA A 152 4.74 13.48 15.05
N ARG A 153 5.94 13.02 15.42
CA ARG A 153 6.21 12.45 16.76
C ARG A 153 5.95 13.46 17.87
N GLU A 154 6.42 14.70 17.73
CA GLU A 154 6.21 15.74 18.75
C GLU A 154 4.73 16.13 18.84
N PHE A 155 4.04 16.25 17.70
CA PHE A 155 2.61 16.53 17.67
C PHE A 155 1.79 15.43 18.37
N ILE A 156 2.04 14.16 18.03
CA ILE A 156 1.35 13.01 18.62
C ILE A 156 1.57 12.95 20.13
N LYS A 157 2.81 13.10 20.62
CA LYS A 157 3.10 13.14 22.06
C LYS A 157 2.32 14.23 22.78
N THR A 158 2.28 15.42 22.18
CA THR A 158 1.61 16.59 22.76
C THR A 158 0.10 16.37 22.82
N LYS A 159 -0.50 15.91 21.73
CA LYS A 159 -1.96 15.75 21.62
C LYS A 159 -2.47 14.56 22.42
N ALA A 160 -1.79 13.42 22.36
CA ALA A 160 -2.14 12.21 23.11
C ALA A 160 -1.69 12.26 24.59
N LYS A 161 -0.89 13.27 24.99
CA LYS A 161 -0.30 13.40 26.34
C LYS A 161 0.53 12.17 26.74
N ILE A 162 1.27 11.61 25.78
CA ILE A 162 2.11 10.42 25.98
C ILE A 162 3.57 10.85 26.04
N GLU A 163 4.28 10.51 27.13
CA GLU A 163 5.70 10.87 27.32
C GLU A 163 6.67 10.02 26.49
N LYS A 164 6.31 8.76 26.19
CA LYS A 164 7.15 7.83 25.39
C LYS A 164 6.31 6.88 24.55
N ILE A 165 6.65 6.80 23.27
CA ILE A 165 6.19 5.77 22.33
C ILE A 165 7.29 4.71 22.26
N GLN A 166 7.01 3.48 22.72
CA GLN A 166 8.01 2.40 22.76
C GLN A 166 7.71 1.29 21.75
N THR A 167 6.44 1.09 21.41
CA THR A 167 6.00 0.06 20.46
C THR A 167 5.19 0.65 19.31
N LEU A 168 5.03 -0.13 18.24
CA LEU A 168 4.17 0.20 17.10
C LEU A 168 2.69 0.31 17.50
N ASP A 169 2.25 -0.51 18.47
CA ASP A 169 0.89 -0.44 19.00
C ASP A 169 0.66 0.85 19.80
N ASP A 170 1.65 1.29 20.59
CA ASP A 170 1.59 2.59 21.28
C ASP A 170 1.48 3.73 20.28
N GLU A 171 2.26 3.68 19.19
CA GLU A 171 2.23 4.67 18.13
C GLU A 171 0.87 4.72 17.43
N MET A 172 0.34 3.55 17.05
CA MET A 172 -0.97 3.42 16.41
C MET A 172 -2.12 3.91 17.31
N LYS A 173 -2.04 3.63 18.62
CA LYS A 173 -3.01 4.13 19.59
C LYS A 173 -2.92 5.65 19.72
N ALA A 174 -1.71 6.18 19.83
CA ALA A 174 -1.48 7.62 19.95
C ALA A 174 -1.94 8.39 18.71
N ILE A 175 -1.75 7.85 17.51
CA ILE A 175 -2.28 8.43 16.26
C ILE A 175 -3.81 8.45 16.26
N ARG A 176 -4.46 7.37 16.72
CA ARG A 176 -5.93 7.31 16.81
C ARG A 176 -6.48 8.33 17.79
N GLU A 177 -5.87 8.43 18.98
CA GLU A 177 -6.23 9.43 19.98
C GLU A 177 -5.99 10.85 19.45
N ALA A 178 -4.87 11.09 18.77
CA ALA A 178 -4.57 12.39 18.17
C ALA A 178 -5.55 12.77 17.06
N LEU A 179 -6.12 11.81 16.34
CA LEU A 179 -7.07 12.06 15.26
C LEU A 179 -8.54 11.93 15.69
N ASP A 180 -8.82 11.80 17.00
CA ASP A 180 -10.16 11.54 17.55
C ASP A 180 -10.90 10.39 16.85
N LEU A 181 -10.16 9.36 16.43
CA LEU A 181 -10.73 8.19 15.76
C LEU A 181 -11.36 7.24 16.80
N PRO A 182 -12.53 6.63 16.50
CA PRO A 182 -13.21 5.74 17.45
C PRO A 182 -12.34 4.52 17.82
N GLU A 183 -12.34 4.16 19.11
CA GLU A 183 -11.79 2.89 19.59
C GLU A 183 -12.65 1.74 19.04
N LYS A 184 -11.99 0.70 18.50
CA LYS A 184 -12.65 -0.53 18.04
C LYS A 184 -13.00 -1.43 19.21
#